data_AF-A0A0C2GDP2-F1
#
_entry.id   AF-A0A0C2GDP2-F1
#
_cell.length_a   1.000
_cell.length_b   1.000
_cell.length_c   1.000
_cell.angle_alpha   90.00
_cell.angle_beta   90.00
_cell.angle_gamma   90.00
#
_symmetry.space_group_name_H-M   'P 1'
#
loop_
_entity.id
_entity.type
_entity.pdbx_description
1 polymer ?
#
loop_
_entity_poly.entity_id
_entity_poly.type
_entity_poly.pdbx_seq_one_letter_code
_entity_poly.pdbx_strand_id
1 'polypeptide(L)'
;MTAQVAKSVWVNLYKQLEREAAKFPQYNIRVFAQRRIREHFEANRGVTDPAVQKELLKKGKEQLEVIRRQVVISQLYPHKKTVVEAQLSASRKNCVENLFVRNAGPCHVC
;
A
#
# COMPACT_ATOMS: atom_id res chain seq x y z
N MET A 1 -23.53 0.44 25.90
CA MET A 1 -22.48 -0.59 25.90
C MET A 1 -21.95 -0.76 24.49
N THR A 2 -20.72 -0.33 24.22
CA THR A 2 -20.10 -0.41 22.88
C THR A 2 -19.28 -1.69 22.76
N ALA A 3 -19.67 -2.57 21.84
CA ALA A 3 -18.92 -3.80 21.57
C ALA A 3 -17.55 -3.49 20.97
N GLN A 4 -16.53 -4.23 21.43
CA GLN A 4 -15.16 -4.13 20.96
C GLN A 4 -15.02 -4.70 19.54
N VAL A 5 -14.23 -4.04 18.69
CA VAL A 5 -14.10 -4.44 17.29
C VAL A 5 -13.18 -5.67 17.19
N ALA A 6 -13.63 -6.71 16.48
CA ALA A 6 -12.84 -7.92 16.28
C ALA A 6 -11.53 -7.65 15.50
N LYS A 7 -10.44 -8.30 15.91
CA LYS A 7 -9.11 -8.20 15.27
C LYS A 7 -9.13 -8.51 13.78
N SER A 8 -9.96 -9.46 13.35
CA SER A 8 -10.11 -9.83 11.93
C SER A 8 -10.57 -8.65 11.07
N VAL A 9 -11.44 -7.78 11.60
CA VAL A 9 -11.95 -6.59 10.90
C VAL A 9 -10.83 -5.60 10.64
N TRP A 10 -9.97 -5.36 11.64
CA TRP A 10 -8.79 -4.50 11.50
C TRP A 10 -7.78 -5.04 10.49
N VAL A 11 -7.49 -6.34 10.54
CA VAL A 11 -6.58 -7.00 9.59
C VAL A 11 -7.12 -6.91 8.16
N ASN A 12 -8.43 -7.10 7.99
CA ASN A 12 -9.07 -7.00 6.68
C ASN A 12 -9.02 -5.57 6.14
N LEU A 13 -9.32 -4.57 6.97
CA LEU A 13 -9.24 -3.16 6.60
C LEU A 13 -7.81 -2.76 6.21
N TYR A 14 -6.81 -3.15 7.00
CA TYR A 14 -5.39 -2.91 6.70
C TYR A 14 -5.00 -3.50 5.34
N LYS A 15 -5.33 -4.78 5.10
CA LYS A 15 -5.05 -5.44 3.81
C LYS A 15 -5.76 -4.77 2.64
N GLN A 16 -6.99 -4.30 2.83
CA GLN A 16 -7.72 -3.58 1.78
C GLN A 16 -7.05 -2.24 1.44
N LEU A 17 -6.69 -1.45 2.46
CA LEU A 17 -5.99 -0.17 2.28
C LEU A 17 -4.65 -0.36 1.55
N GLU A 18 -3.84 -1.32 1.98
CA GLU A 18 -2.54 -1.64 1.35
C GLU A 18 -2.71 -2.09 -0.11
N ARG A 19 -3.72 -2.92 -0.40
CA ARG A 19 -4.02 -3.38 -1.77
C ARG A 19 -4.47 -2.26 -2.67
N GLU A 20 -5.32 -1.35 -2.19
CA GLU A 20 -5.76 -0.20 -2.99
C GLU A 20 -4.61 0.80 -3.18
N ALA A 21 -3.81 1.06 -2.16
CA ALA A 21 -2.62 1.91 -2.27
C ALA A 21 -1.59 1.36 -3.28
N ALA A 22 -1.43 0.04 -3.38
CA ALA A 22 -0.54 -0.58 -4.35
C ALA A 22 -0.94 -0.31 -5.82
N LYS A 23 -2.19 0.05 -6.09
CA LYS A 23 -2.70 0.33 -7.45
C LYS A 23 -2.34 1.73 -7.96
N PHE A 24 -1.77 2.59 -7.11
CA PHE A 24 -1.28 3.89 -7.58
C PHE A 24 -0.18 3.71 -8.62
N PRO A 25 -0.30 4.35 -9.80
CA PRO A 25 0.70 4.24 -10.84
C PRO A 25 2.01 4.92 -10.41
N GLN A 26 1.91 6.09 -9.78
CA GLN A 26 3.04 6.87 -9.25
C GLN A 26 3.72 6.19 -8.06
N TYR A 27 5.03 5.94 -8.16
CA TYR A 27 5.86 5.39 -7.09
C TYR A 27 5.79 6.20 -5.80
N ASN A 28 5.95 7.52 -5.90
CA ASN A 28 5.99 8.40 -4.73
C ASN A 28 4.69 8.30 -3.92
N ILE A 29 3.54 8.33 -4.61
CA ILE A 29 2.22 8.22 -3.96
C ILE A 29 2.01 6.82 -3.39
N ARG A 30 2.34 5.78 -4.16
CA ARG A 30 2.21 4.38 -3.72
C ARG A 30 2.98 4.12 -2.43
N VAL A 31 4.27 4.46 -2.40
CA VAL A 31 5.12 4.24 -1.23
C VAL A 31 4.70 5.12 -0.06
N PHE A 32 4.35 6.39 -0.31
CA PHE A 32 3.84 7.27 0.73
C PHE A 32 2.57 6.72 1.37
N ALA A 33 1.58 6.30 0.56
CA ALA A 33 0.31 5.78 1.05
C ALA A 33 0.53 4.51 1.89
N GLN A 34 1.32 3.56 1.39
CA GLN A 34 1.66 2.33 2.13
C GLN A 34 2.35 2.63 3.47
N ARG A 35 3.36 3.51 3.46
CA ARG A 35 4.04 3.93 4.68
C ARG A 35 3.07 4.59 5.67
N ARG A 36 2.22 5.50 5.19
CA ARG A 36 1.27 6.24 6.04
C ARG A 36 0.21 5.32 6.65
N ILE A 37 -0.26 4.32 5.90
CA ILE A 37 -1.17 3.30 6.41
C ILE A 37 -0.49 2.54 7.56
N ARG A 38 0.74 2.07 7.36
CA ARG A 38 1.51 1.37 8.40
C ARG A 38 1.70 2.23 9.66
N GLU A 39 2.21 3.46 9.50
CA GLU A 39 2.42 4.40 10.61
C GLU A 39 1.13 4.61 11.41
N HIS A 40 -0.01 4.81 10.72
CA HIS A 40 -1.29 5.04 11.38
C HIS A 40 -1.78 3.81 12.16
N PHE A 41 -1.60 2.60 11.64
CA PHE A 41 -1.98 1.37 12.35
C PHE A 41 -1.03 1.08 13.53
N GLU A 42 0.26 1.37 13.40
CA GLU A 42 1.24 1.22 14.47
C GLU A 42 0.96 2.20 15.63
N ALA A 43 0.71 3.47 15.31
CA ALA A 43 0.39 4.50 16.31
C ALA A 43 -0.89 4.19 17.11
N ASN A 44 -1.86 3.51 16.50
CA ASN A 44 -3.15 3.20 17.13
C ASN A 44 -3.26 1.77 17.66
N ARG A 45 -2.16 1.00 17.68
CA ARG A 45 -2.17 -0.42 18.11
C ARG A 45 -2.60 -0.63 19.56
N GLY A 46 -2.34 0.35 20.43
CA GLY A 46 -2.65 0.29 21.86
C GLY A 46 -4.03 0.82 22.27
N VAL A 47 -4.89 1.21 21.31
CA VAL A 47 -6.20 1.79 21.62
C VAL A 47 -7.19 0.71 22.03
N THR A 48 -7.55 0.69 23.31
CA THR A 48 -8.49 -0.29 23.89
C THR A 48 -9.93 0.25 23.98
N ASP A 49 -10.11 1.57 23.95
CA ASP A 49 -11.44 2.18 24.08
C ASP A 49 -12.35 1.84 22.88
N PRO A 50 -13.49 1.14 23.09
CA PRO A 50 -14.41 0.77 22.02
C PRO A 50 -15.06 1.96 21.30
N ALA A 51 -15.20 3.14 21.94
CA ALA A 51 -15.71 4.33 21.27
C ALA A 51 -14.71 4.85 20.23
N VAL A 52 -13.45 5.02 20.64
CA VAL A 52 -12.36 5.45 19.75
C VAL A 52 -12.12 4.44 18.63
N GLN A 53 -12.17 3.14 18.93
CA GLN A 53 -12.06 2.08 17.91
C GLN A 53 -13.13 2.21 16.81
N LYS A 54 -14.37 2.53 17.17
CA LYS A 54 -15.44 2.73 16.18
C LYS A 54 -15.18 3.94 15.30
N GLU A 55 -14.72 5.04 15.88
CA GLU A 55 -14.36 6.24 15.11
C GLU A 55 -13.20 5.99 14.16
N LEU A 56 -12.13 5.33 14.63
CA LEU A 56 -10.98 4.98 13.82
C LEU A 56 -11.36 4.05 12.67
N LEU A 57 -12.26 3.09 12.92
CA LEU A 57 -12.75 2.17 11.90
C LEU A 57 -13.59 2.90 10.85
N LYS A 58 -14.44 3.85 11.27
CA LYS A 58 -15.20 4.72 10.36
C LYS A 58 -14.26 5.55 9.49
N LYS A 59 -13.29 6.24 10.11
CA LYS A 59 -12.25 7.01 9.41
C LYS A 59 -11.47 6.14 8.42
N GLY A 60 -11.06 4.94 8.81
CA GLY A 60 -10.34 4.02 7.93
C GLY A 60 -11.15 3.58 6.70
N LYS A 61 -12.46 3.34 6.87
CA LYS A 61 -13.36 3.05 5.74
C LYS A 61 -13.53 4.25 4.81
N GLU A 62 -13.67 5.45 5.35
CA GLU A 62 -13.75 6.68 4.55
C GLU A 62 -12.46 6.89 3.74
N GLN A 63 -11.30 6.68 4.36
CA GLN A 63 -10.00 6.76 3.68
C GLN A 63 -9.84 5.69 2.59
N LEU A 64 -10.37 4.49 2.79
CA LEU A 64 -10.38 3.45 1.74
C LEU A 64 -11.10 3.94 0.48
N GLU A 65 -12.26 4.57 0.64
CA GLU A 65 -13.01 5.13 -0.49
C GLU A 65 -12.29 6.32 -1.15
N VAL A 66 -11.57 7.13 -0.37
CA VAL A 66 -10.73 8.21 -0.91
C VAL A 66 -9.59 7.64 -1.75
N ILE A 67 -8.88 6.64 -1.24
CA ILE A 67 -7.77 5.99 -1.97
C ILE A 67 -8.30 5.38 -3.28
N ARG A 68 -9.43 4.67 -3.26
CA ARG A 68 -10.07 4.11 -4.47
C ARG A 68 -10.33 5.18 -5.52
N ARG A 69 -10.93 6.30 -5.13
CA ARG A 69 -11.20 7.43 -6.03
C ARG A 69 -9.90 8.02 -6.59
N GLN A 70 -8.90 8.22 -5.74
CA GLN A 70 -7.61 8.78 -6.16
C GLN A 70 -6.84 7.86 -7.10
N VAL A 71 -6.92 6.54 -6.91
CA VAL A 71 -6.33 5.57 -7.83
C VAL A 71 -6.95 5.73 -9.22
N VAL A 72 -8.28 5.81 -9.32
CA VAL A 72 -8.98 6.00 -10.60
C VAL A 72 -8.59 7.33 -11.26
N ILE A 73 -8.58 8.43 -10.52
CA ILE A 73 -8.15 9.74 -11.04
C ILE A 73 -6.71 9.67 -11.57
N SER A 74 -5.81 9.06 -10.80
CA SER A 74 -4.40 8.93 -11.20
C SER A 74 -4.20 8.06 -12.45
N GLN A 75 -5.11 7.12 -12.71
CA GLN A 75 -5.12 6.31 -13.94
C GLN A 75 -5.69 7.08 -15.14
N LEU A 76 -6.71 7.92 -14.94
CA LEU A 76 -7.29 8.77 -15.98
C LEU A 76 -6.32 9.86 -16.48
N TYR A 77 -5.46 10.35 -15.58
CA TYR A 77 -4.45 11.38 -15.88
C TYR A 77 -3.04 10.81 -15.71
N PRO A 78 -2.52 10.04 -16.69
CA PRO A 78 -1.20 9.45 -16.60
C PRO A 78 -0.12 10.52 -16.57
N HIS A 79 0.90 10.25 -15.76
CA HIS A 79 2.07 11.11 -15.56
C HIS A 79 3.30 10.45 -16.18
N LYS A 80 4.36 11.24 -16.44
CA LYS A 80 5.64 10.69 -16.88
C LYS A 80 6.31 9.94 -15.73
N LYS A 81 6.78 8.72 -16.00
CA LYS A 81 7.51 7.91 -15.02
C LYS A 81 8.72 8.66 -14.50
N THR A 82 8.94 8.55 -13.19
CA THR A 82 10.11 9.12 -12.53
C THR A 82 11.38 8.30 -12.82
N VAL A 83 12.56 8.86 -12.55
CA VAL A 83 13.85 8.18 -12.73
C VAL A 83 13.90 6.87 -11.92
N VAL A 84 13.37 6.90 -10.69
CA VAL A 84 13.30 5.72 -9.81
C VAL A 84 12.47 4.61 -10.42
N GLU A 85 11.33 4.94 -11.04
CA GLU A 85 10.49 3.95 -11.71
C GLU A 85 11.14 3.38 -12.97
N ALA A 86 11.88 4.21 -13.71
CA ALA A 86 12.66 3.76 -14.86
C ALA A 86 13.74 2.75 -14.43
N GLN A 87 14.49 3.05 -13.38
CA GLN A 87 15.51 2.15 -12.82
C GLN A 87 14.90 0.84 -12.29
N LEU A 88 13.78 0.91 -11.54
CA LEU A 88 13.05 -0.27 -11.07
C LEU A 88 12.49 -1.13 -12.20
N SER A 89 12.14 -0.51 -13.33
CA SER A 89 11.70 -1.26 -14.51
C SER A 89 12.87 -1.93 -15.23
N ALA A 90 14.04 -1.27 -15.30
CA ALA A 90 15.25 -1.83 -15.88
C ALA A 90 15.81 -2.99 -15.06
N SER A 91 15.88 -2.83 -13.73
CA SER A 91 16.37 -3.88 -12.82
C SER A 91 15.50 -5.16 -12.89
N ARG A 92 14.17 -5.00 -13.02
CA ARG A 92 13.26 -6.15 -13.21
C ARG A 92 13.44 -6.86 -14.54
N LYS A 93 13.73 -6.13 -15.63
CA LYS A 93 14.02 -6.75 -16.94
C LYS A 93 15.30 -7.59 -16.87
N ASN A 94 16.33 -7.06 -16.22
CA ASN A 94 17.58 -7.79 -16.03
C ASN A 94 17.36 -9.10 -15.25
N CYS A 95 16.49 -9.14 -14.23
CA CYS A 95 16.17 -10.40 -13.55
C CYS A 95 15.41 -11.40 -14.44
N VAL A 96 14.46 -10.95 -15.27
CA VAL A 96 13.68 -11.86 -16.14
C VAL A 96 14.54 -12.41 -17.27
N GLU A 97 15.38 -11.57 -17.88
CA GLU A 97 16.34 -12.02 -18.90
C GLU A 97 17.42 -12.94 -18.31
N ASN A 98 17.91 -12.64 -17.10
CA ASN A 98 18.89 -13.47 -16.41
C ASN A 98 18.31 -14.75 -15.80
N LEU A 99 16.98 -14.88 -15.65
CA LEU A 99 16.34 -16.10 -15.15
C LEU A 99 16.54 -17.31 -16.09
N PHE A 100 16.81 -17.05 -17.38
CA PHE A 100 17.09 -18.07 -18.39
C PHE A 100 18.57 -18.29 -18.68
N VAL A 101 19.46 -17.46 -18.12
CA VAL A 101 20.91 -17.58 -18.30
C VAL A 101 21.47 -18.44 -17.17
N ARG A 102 21.85 -19.68 -17.48
CA ARG A 102 22.35 -20.70 -16.52
C ARG A 102 23.59 -20.31 -15.70
N ASN A 103 24.14 -19.11 -15.87
CA ASN A 103 25.33 -18.61 -15.17
C ASN A 103 25.23 -17.15 -14.69
N ALA A 104 24.03 -16.55 -14.61
CA ALA A 104 23.90 -15.26 -13.95
C ALA A 104 23.94 -15.48 -12.43
N GLY A 105 24.99 -14.98 -11.77
CA GLY A 105 25.12 -15.01 -10.32
C GLY A 105 23.91 -14.38 -9.61
N PRO A 106 23.76 -14.62 -8.29
CA PRO A 106 22.59 -14.19 -7.55
C PRO A 106 22.39 -12.68 -7.69
N CYS A 107 21.19 -12.29 -8.12
CA CYS A 107 20.79 -10.90 -8.08
C CYS A 107 20.92 -10.40 -6.64
N HIS A 108 21.77 -9.40 -6.40
CA HIS A 108 22.03 -8.82 -5.07
C HIS A 108 20.77 -8.09 -4.50
N VAL A 109 19.64 -8.12 -5.20
CA VAL A 109 18.42 -7.36 -4.86
C VAL A 109 17.14 -8.23 -4.90
N CYS A 110 17.26 -9.56 -4.96
CA CYS A 110 16.13 -10.48 -4.79
C CYS A 110 16.10 -11.06 -3.38
#